data_AF-A0A3G1G510-F1
#
_entry.id   AF-A0A3G1G510-F1
#
_cell.length_a   1.000
_cell.length_b   1.000
_cell.length_c   1.000
_cell.angle_alpha   90.00
_cell.angle_beta   90.00
_cell.angle_gamma   90.00
#
_symmetry.space_group_name_H-M   'P 1'
#
loop_
_entity.id
_entity.type
_entity.pdbx_description
1 polymer ?
#
loop_
_entity_poly.entity_id
_entity_poly.type
_entity_poly.pdbx_seq_one_letter_code
_entity_poly.pdbx_strand_id
1 'polypeptide(L)'
;PVGFGGLAGRDRATGFGVVTNIKKWATKENVDLKGRKYIVQGFGNVGYWSAHFMKEVGATLIAVQDHTGSIYNENGIDPEELLAHAKSNQGGIKGVAGAEELPNDKFFSTPCDILIPAALGNQITVDNADSIQANLIAEGANGPTDSAAEEILLKKGVTI
;
A
#
# COMPACT_ATOMS: atom_id res chain seq x y z
N PRO A 1 8.63 21.94 -11.87
CA PRO A 1 7.59 22.62 -11.06
C PRO A 1 6.54 23.27 -11.97
N VAL A 2 5.31 23.50 -11.49
CA VAL A 2 4.23 24.06 -12.33
C VAL A 2 4.63 25.41 -12.95
N GLY A 3 5.35 26.25 -12.20
CA GLY A 3 5.88 27.53 -12.70
C GLY A 3 7.00 27.43 -13.76
N PHE A 4 7.46 26.22 -14.11
CA PHE A 4 8.48 25.96 -15.13
C PHE A 4 8.02 24.91 -16.16
N GLY A 5 6.72 24.88 -16.47
CA GLY A 5 6.15 23.95 -17.47
C GLY A 5 5.85 22.53 -16.97
N GLY A 6 5.83 22.32 -15.65
CA GLY A 6 5.37 21.06 -15.06
C GLY A 6 3.84 20.92 -15.12
N LEU A 7 3.36 19.71 -15.41
CA LEU A 7 1.92 19.41 -15.42
C LEU A 7 1.35 19.38 -13.99
N ALA A 8 0.18 20.00 -13.81
CA ALA A 8 -0.58 19.90 -12.57
C ALA A 8 -1.01 18.43 -12.35
N GLY A 9 -0.82 17.91 -11.14
CA GLY A 9 -1.15 16.54 -10.77
C GLY A 9 -0.08 15.49 -11.11
N ARG A 10 1.09 15.88 -11.63
CA ARG A 10 2.22 14.95 -11.85
C ARG A 10 2.66 14.25 -10.56
N ASP A 11 2.60 14.97 -9.44
CA ASP A 11 2.90 14.45 -8.10
C ASP A 11 1.99 13.28 -7.71
N ARG A 12 0.69 13.37 -7.97
CA ARG A 12 -0.28 12.33 -7.59
C ARG A 12 -0.55 11.25 -8.65
N ALA A 13 -0.01 11.40 -9.86
CA ALA A 13 -0.37 10.58 -11.01
C ALA A 13 -0.14 9.07 -10.80
N THR A 14 1.00 8.68 -10.23
CA THR A 14 1.31 7.25 -10.04
C THR A 14 0.40 6.61 -9.00
N GLY A 15 0.20 7.25 -7.84
CA GLY A 15 -0.70 6.74 -6.81
C GLY A 15 -2.16 6.66 -7.31
N PHE A 16 -2.58 7.65 -8.10
CA PHE A 16 -3.88 7.63 -8.79
C PHE A 16 -4.00 6.46 -9.77
N GLY A 17 -2.93 6.19 -10.53
CA GLY A 17 -2.86 5.07 -11.47
C GLY A 17 -3.03 3.71 -10.78
N VAL A 18 -2.33 3.50 -9.65
CA VAL A 18 -2.47 2.31 -8.81
C VAL A 18 -3.93 2.11 -8.40
N VAL A 19 -4.57 3.13 -7.84
CA VAL A 19 -5.98 3.02 -7.40
C VAL A 19 -6.95 2.88 -8.57
N THR A 20 -6.64 3.44 -9.73
CA THR A 20 -7.42 3.24 -10.96
C THR A 20 -7.40 1.78 -11.40
N ASN A 21 -6.24 1.11 -11.31
CA ASN A 21 -6.15 -0.32 -11.62
C ASN A 21 -6.88 -1.17 -10.58
N ILE A 22 -6.78 -0.84 -9.29
CA ILE A 22 -7.57 -1.48 -8.23
C ILE A 22 -9.08 -1.37 -8.51
N LYS A 23 -9.58 -0.18 -8.89
CA LYS A 23 -11.00 0.02 -9.27
C LYS A 23 -11.43 -0.84 -10.45
N LYS A 24 -10.58 -0.97 -11.47
CA LYS A 24 -10.85 -1.82 -12.64
C LYS A 24 -10.90 -3.30 -12.27
N TRP A 25 -9.94 -3.77 -11.46
CA TRP A 25 -9.96 -5.11 -10.91
C TRP A 25 -11.23 -5.36 -10.10
N ALA A 26 -11.57 -4.46 -9.18
CA ALA A 26 -12.76 -4.59 -8.33
C ALA A 26 -14.04 -4.66 -9.16
N THR A 27 -14.14 -3.86 -10.23
CA THR A 27 -15.27 -3.92 -11.17
C THR A 27 -15.34 -5.26 -11.90
N LYS A 28 -14.20 -5.77 -12.38
CA LYS A 28 -14.11 -7.05 -13.09
C LYS A 28 -14.49 -8.23 -12.19
N GLU A 29 -14.05 -8.22 -10.94
CA GLU A 29 -14.29 -9.29 -9.96
C GLU A 29 -15.58 -9.09 -9.15
N ASN A 30 -16.37 -8.04 -9.45
CA ASN A 30 -17.60 -7.69 -8.73
C ASN A 30 -17.40 -7.53 -7.20
N VAL A 31 -16.31 -6.86 -6.83
CA VAL A 31 -15.92 -6.56 -5.44
C VAL A 31 -16.24 -5.10 -5.11
N ASP A 32 -16.93 -4.86 -4.00
CA ASP A 32 -17.04 -3.52 -3.40
C ASP A 32 -15.76 -3.20 -2.62
N LEU A 33 -15.16 -2.03 -2.89
CA LEU A 33 -13.96 -1.54 -2.21
C LEU A 33 -14.28 -0.88 -0.86
N LYS A 34 -15.53 -0.49 -0.62
CA LYS A 34 -15.93 0.15 0.62
C LYS A 34 -15.76 -0.82 1.80
N GLY A 35 -15.01 -0.40 2.81
CA GLY A 35 -14.68 -1.19 4.00
C GLY A 35 -13.62 -2.27 3.78
N ARG A 36 -13.09 -2.43 2.57
CA ARG A 36 -11.98 -3.37 2.31
C ARG A 36 -10.72 -2.90 3.01
N LYS A 37 -10.02 -3.84 3.62
CA LYS A 37 -8.78 -3.59 4.33
C LYS A 37 -7.62 -3.64 3.36
N TYR A 38 -6.74 -2.65 3.42
CA TYR A 38 -5.54 -2.63 2.61
C TYR A 38 -4.31 -2.24 3.43
N ILE A 39 -3.15 -2.68 2.95
CA ILE A 39 -1.85 -2.35 3.52
C ILE A 39 -0.93 -1.74 2.46
N VAL A 40 -0.05 -0.83 2.87
CA VAL A 40 0.85 -0.10 1.96
C VAL A 40 2.29 -0.25 2.43
N GLN A 41 3.15 -0.78 1.54
CA GLN A 41 4.59 -0.74 1.75
C GLN A 41 5.15 0.52 1.08
N GLY A 42 5.84 1.35 1.85
CA GLY A 42 6.38 2.64 1.44
C GLY A 42 5.36 3.75 1.58
N PHE A 43 5.62 4.73 2.44
CA PHE A 43 4.77 5.93 2.62
C PHE A 43 5.38 7.19 2.01
N GLY A 44 6.11 7.03 0.90
CA GLY A 44 6.57 8.11 0.06
C GLY A 44 5.47 8.67 -0.85
N ASN A 45 5.84 9.33 -1.93
CA ASN A 45 4.89 9.96 -2.84
C ASN A 45 3.84 8.97 -3.40
N VAL A 46 4.25 7.81 -3.92
CA VAL A 46 3.31 6.83 -4.49
C VAL A 46 2.40 6.26 -3.41
N GLY A 47 2.95 5.74 -2.31
CA GLY A 47 2.17 5.11 -1.25
C GLY A 47 1.21 6.05 -0.53
N TYR A 48 1.62 7.30 -0.25
CA TYR A 48 0.70 8.30 0.31
C TYR A 48 -0.46 8.58 -0.66
N TRP A 49 -0.19 8.87 -1.93
CA TRP A 49 -1.26 9.16 -2.89
C TRP A 49 -2.16 7.95 -3.13
N SER A 50 -1.61 6.73 -3.15
CA SER A 50 -2.41 5.51 -3.18
C SER A 50 -3.33 5.41 -1.96
N ALA A 51 -2.81 5.65 -0.75
CA ALA A 51 -3.59 5.62 0.48
C ALA A 51 -4.68 6.71 0.51
N HIS A 52 -4.35 7.92 0.06
CA HIS A 52 -5.28 9.03 -0.10
C HIS A 52 -6.47 8.65 -1.01
N PHE A 53 -6.20 8.15 -2.22
CA PHE A 53 -7.27 7.77 -3.15
C PHE A 53 -8.02 6.50 -2.71
N MET A 54 -7.37 5.59 -1.97
CA MET A 54 -8.03 4.44 -1.38
C MET A 54 -9.03 4.85 -0.28
N LYS A 55 -8.72 5.90 0.50
CA LYS A 55 -9.67 6.51 1.43
C LYS A 55 -10.89 7.09 0.72
N GLU A 56 -10.71 7.75 -0.43
CA GLU A 56 -11.83 8.30 -1.21
C GLU A 56 -12.81 7.23 -1.73
N VAL A 57 -12.32 5.99 -1.96
CA VAL A 57 -13.20 4.86 -2.32
C VAL A 57 -13.79 4.13 -1.10
N GLY A 58 -13.50 4.62 0.11
CA GLY A 58 -14.01 4.07 1.36
C GLY A 58 -13.29 2.81 1.85
N ALA A 59 -12.10 2.50 1.34
CA ALA A 59 -11.27 1.42 1.85
C ALA A 59 -10.51 1.85 3.13
N THR A 60 -10.15 0.89 3.97
CA THR A 60 -9.54 1.11 5.28
C THR A 60 -8.06 0.72 5.26
N LEU A 61 -7.17 1.69 5.49
CA LEU A 61 -5.74 1.44 5.62
C LEU A 61 -5.45 0.84 7.00
N ILE A 62 -5.01 -0.41 7.09
CA ILE A 62 -4.79 -1.06 8.39
C ILE A 62 -3.31 -1.22 8.75
N ALA A 63 -2.40 -1.17 7.78
CA ALA A 63 -0.97 -1.25 8.06
C ALA A 63 -0.14 -0.46 7.05
N VAL A 64 0.96 0.12 7.53
CA VAL A 64 1.94 0.81 6.70
C VAL A 64 3.34 0.38 7.12
N GLN A 65 4.21 0.11 6.15
CA GLN A 65 5.63 -0.10 6.38
C GLN A 65 6.44 0.98 5.66
N ASP A 66 7.45 1.54 6.30
CA ASP A 66 8.46 2.39 5.66
C ASP A 66 9.87 2.06 6.18
N HIS A 67 10.83 2.92 5.85
CA HIS A 67 12.23 2.78 6.28
C HIS A 67 12.44 2.86 7.80
N THR A 68 11.49 3.42 8.56
CA THR A 68 11.53 3.52 10.02
C THR A 68 10.93 2.29 10.71
N GLY A 69 9.98 1.62 10.07
CA GLY A 69 9.46 0.30 10.45
C GLY A 69 8.01 0.10 10.00
N SER A 70 7.26 -0.73 10.72
CA SER A 70 5.85 -1.01 10.41
C SER A 70 4.92 -0.60 11.53
N ILE A 71 3.73 -0.14 11.15
CA ILE A 71 2.64 0.22 12.06
C ILE A 71 1.35 -0.48 11.62
N TYR A 72 0.47 -0.71 12.58
CA TYR A 72 -0.80 -1.39 12.38
C TYR A 72 -1.92 -0.78 13.23
N ASN A 73 -3.12 -0.71 12.66
CA ASN A 73 -4.36 -0.44 13.39
C ASN A 73 -5.53 -1.13 12.68
N GLU A 74 -6.11 -2.14 13.34
CA GLU A 74 -7.28 -2.87 12.85
C GLU A 74 -8.48 -1.95 12.55
N ASN A 75 -8.61 -0.83 13.27
CA ASN A 75 -9.69 0.14 13.07
C ASN A 75 -9.41 1.18 11.97
N GLY A 76 -8.20 1.16 11.40
CA GLY A 76 -7.79 2.05 10.32
C GLY A 76 -6.81 3.14 10.75
N ILE A 77 -5.99 3.56 9.79
CA ILE A 77 -5.01 4.63 9.89
C ILE A 77 -5.43 5.71 8.90
N ASP A 78 -5.63 6.94 9.35
CA ASP A 78 -5.94 8.04 8.43
C ASP A 78 -4.68 8.46 7.65
N PRO A 79 -4.66 8.36 6.31
CA PRO A 79 -3.49 8.73 5.51
C PRO A 79 -3.08 10.20 5.66
N GLU A 80 -4.02 11.10 5.95
CA GLU A 80 -3.73 12.54 6.13
C GLU A 80 -3.08 12.80 7.48
N GLU A 81 -3.58 12.15 8.54
CA GLU A 81 -2.97 12.22 9.87
C GLU A 81 -1.58 11.59 9.86
N LEU A 82 -1.42 10.46 9.16
CA LEU A 82 -0.12 9.82 9.01
C LEU A 82 0.86 10.69 8.22
N LEU A 83 0.41 11.38 7.17
CA LEU A 83 1.27 12.32 6.44
C LEU A 83 1.67 13.51 7.31
N ALA A 84 0.74 14.06 8.09
CA ALA A 84 1.02 15.15 9.01
C ALA A 84 2.04 14.72 10.08
N HIS A 85 1.88 13.52 10.64
CA HIS A 85 2.84 12.90 11.57
C HIS A 85 4.21 12.70 10.93
N ALA A 86 4.28 12.10 9.74
CA ALA A 86 5.55 11.89 9.05
C ALA A 86 6.28 13.23 8.80
N LYS A 87 5.56 14.30 8.44
CA LYS A 87 6.16 15.64 8.26
C LYS A 87 6.73 16.22 9.55
N SER A 88 6.11 15.98 10.71
CA SER A 88 6.63 16.43 12.00
C SER A 88 7.70 15.50 12.58
N ASN A 89 7.80 14.27 12.07
CA ASN A 89 8.66 13.21 12.56
C ASN A 89 9.77 12.78 11.56
N GLN A 90 10.41 13.76 10.90
CA GLN A 90 11.54 13.53 9.99
C GLN A 90 11.26 12.55 8.83
N GLY A 91 10.00 12.42 8.42
CA GLY A 91 9.54 11.50 7.37
C GLY A 91 9.18 10.10 7.86
N GLY A 92 9.26 9.81 9.16
CA GLY A 92 9.00 8.49 9.72
C GLY A 92 7.56 8.29 10.21
N ILE A 93 7.01 7.10 9.98
CA ILE A 93 5.64 6.75 10.37
C ILE A 93 5.50 6.22 11.81
N LYS A 94 6.61 5.81 12.45
CA LYS A 94 6.58 5.25 13.81
C LYS A 94 6.03 6.24 14.85
N GLY A 95 5.32 5.72 15.83
CA GLY A 95 4.78 6.50 16.95
C GLY A 95 3.57 7.37 16.60
N VAL A 96 2.93 7.17 15.44
CA VAL A 96 1.66 7.84 15.12
C VAL A 96 0.60 7.41 16.13
N ALA A 97 -0.23 8.36 16.56
CA ALA A 97 -1.27 8.09 17.53
C ALA A 97 -2.29 7.09 16.97
N GLY A 98 -2.72 6.13 17.79
CA GLY A 98 -3.74 5.14 17.43
C GLY A 98 -3.25 3.93 16.65
N ALA A 99 -1.98 3.88 16.24
CA ALA A 99 -1.38 2.68 15.65
C ALA A 99 -0.35 2.05 16.59
N GLU A 100 -0.28 0.72 16.58
CA GLU A 100 0.74 -0.04 17.28
C GLU A 100 1.92 -0.36 16.35
N GLU A 101 3.10 -0.56 16.92
CA GLU A 101 4.25 -1.04 16.16
C GLU A 101 4.03 -2.50 15.75
N LEU A 102 4.26 -2.77 14.47
CA LEU A 102 4.22 -4.11 13.90
C LEU A 102 5.65 -4.57 13.63
N PRO A 103 6.05 -5.79 14.01
CA PRO A 103 7.34 -6.33 13.59
C PRO A 103 7.45 -6.36 12.07
N ASN A 104 8.57 -5.88 11.52
CA ASN A 104 8.73 -5.69 10.07
C ASN A 104 8.54 -6.99 9.26
N ASP A 105 8.94 -8.13 9.83
CA ASP A 105 8.77 -9.47 9.25
C ASP A 105 7.30 -9.93 9.20
N LYS A 106 6.42 -9.27 9.95
CA LYS A 106 4.98 -9.56 9.98
C LYS A 106 4.16 -8.71 9.01
N PHE A 107 4.73 -7.64 8.45
CA PHE A 107 4.00 -6.73 7.57
C PHE A 107 3.28 -7.45 6.41
N PHE A 108 3.98 -8.25 5.61
CA PHE A 108 3.40 -8.99 4.47
C PHE A 108 2.42 -10.08 4.89
N SER A 109 2.50 -10.56 6.14
CA SER A 109 1.57 -11.55 6.68
C SER A 109 0.28 -10.96 7.26
N THR A 110 0.15 -9.62 7.26
CA THR A 110 -1.02 -8.92 7.81
C THR A 110 -2.27 -9.28 7.00
N PRO A 111 -3.34 -9.82 7.63
CA PRO A 111 -4.59 -10.13 6.94
C PRO A 111 -5.21 -8.87 6.31
N CYS A 112 -5.29 -8.83 4.99
CA CYS A 112 -5.84 -7.72 4.23
C CYS A 112 -6.47 -8.22 2.92
N ASP A 113 -7.31 -7.40 2.28
CA ASP A 113 -7.86 -7.70 0.96
C ASP A 113 -6.91 -7.27 -0.16
N ILE A 114 -6.19 -6.15 0.05
CA ILE A 114 -5.34 -5.50 -0.96
C ILE A 114 -3.98 -5.14 -0.36
N LEU A 115 -2.90 -5.53 -1.03
CA LEU A 115 -1.52 -5.14 -0.70
C LEU A 115 -0.98 -4.21 -1.78
N ILE A 116 -0.45 -3.04 -1.38
CA ILE A 116 0.16 -2.07 -2.30
C ILE A 116 1.65 -1.93 -1.99
N PRO A 117 2.54 -2.65 -2.71
CA PRO A 117 3.97 -2.45 -2.58
C PRO A 117 4.43 -1.23 -3.40
N ALA A 118 4.84 -0.18 -2.71
CA ALA A 118 5.22 1.13 -3.27
C ALA A 118 6.54 1.69 -2.67
N ALA A 119 7.41 0.80 -2.19
CA ALA A 119 8.72 1.14 -1.63
C ALA A 119 9.86 0.87 -2.64
N LEU A 120 10.44 -0.33 -2.58
CA LEU A 120 11.59 -0.76 -3.39
C LEU A 120 11.21 -2.01 -4.20
N GLY A 121 12.10 -2.41 -5.12
CA GLY A 121 11.99 -3.70 -5.80
C GLY A 121 12.33 -4.89 -4.88
N ASN A 122 11.98 -6.10 -5.31
CA ASN A 122 12.28 -7.39 -4.64
C ASN A 122 11.92 -7.41 -3.15
N GLN A 123 10.72 -6.93 -2.81
CA GLN A 123 10.20 -6.92 -1.44
C GLN A 123 9.31 -8.13 -1.17
N ILE A 124 8.65 -8.64 -2.21
CA ILE A 124 7.86 -9.85 -2.17
C ILE A 124 8.70 -10.94 -2.84
N THR A 125 9.17 -11.88 -2.02
CA THR A 125 10.07 -12.97 -2.42
C THR A 125 9.49 -14.31 -1.99
N VAL A 126 10.13 -15.41 -2.38
CA VAL A 126 9.75 -16.75 -1.93
C VAL A 126 9.67 -16.90 -0.41
N ASP A 127 10.40 -16.06 0.34
CA ASP A 127 10.44 -16.12 1.80
C ASP A 127 9.15 -15.60 2.46
N ASN A 128 8.39 -14.74 1.78
CA ASN A 128 7.18 -14.13 2.34
C ASN A 128 5.91 -14.33 1.50
N ALA A 129 6.01 -14.74 0.24
CA ALA A 129 4.87 -14.95 -0.67
C ALA A 129 3.82 -15.91 -0.10
N ASP A 130 4.26 -16.96 0.60
CA ASP A 130 3.36 -17.93 1.24
C ASP A 130 2.55 -17.31 2.39
N SER A 131 3.06 -16.28 3.05
CA SER A 131 2.39 -15.61 4.16
C SER A 131 1.36 -14.55 3.74
N ILE A 132 1.40 -14.09 2.49
CA ILE A 132 0.50 -13.05 1.97
C ILE A 132 -0.93 -13.61 1.87
N GLN A 133 -1.88 -12.87 2.44
CA GLN A 133 -3.31 -13.22 2.48
C GLN A 133 -4.19 -12.33 1.58
N ALA A 134 -3.59 -11.36 0.88
CA ALA A 134 -4.31 -10.45 0.00
C ALA A 134 -4.95 -11.17 -1.19
N ASN A 135 -6.11 -10.67 -1.64
CA ASN A 135 -6.74 -11.08 -2.89
C ASN A 135 -6.10 -10.38 -4.09
N LEU A 136 -5.61 -9.16 -3.89
CA LEU A 136 -4.95 -8.34 -4.90
C LEU A 136 -3.64 -7.76 -4.37
N ILE A 137 -2.59 -7.85 -5.17
CA ILE A 137 -1.35 -7.09 -5.01
C ILE A 137 -1.32 -6.04 -6.13
N ALA A 138 -1.35 -4.75 -5.79
CA ALA A 138 -1.36 -3.67 -6.77
C ALA A 138 -0.01 -2.95 -6.75
N GLU A 139 0.89 -3.34 -7.66
CA GLU A 139 2.27 -2.87 -7.66
C GLU A 139 2.38 -1.36 -7.99
N GLY A 140 2.88 -0.59 -7.01
CA GLY A 140 3.21 0.82 -7.19
C GLY A 140 4.70 1.08 -7.40
N ALA A 141 5.56 0.18 -6.94
CA ALA A 141 6.99 0.17 -7.19
C ALA A 141 7.33 -0.57 -8.50
N ASN A 142 8.55 -0.39 -9.00
CA ASN A 142 9.05 -1.16 -10.14
C ASN A 142 9.63 -2.49 -9.65
N GLY A 143 9.02 -3.61 -10.06
CA GLY A 143 9.45 -4.96 -9.71
C GLY A 143 9.49 -5.27 -8.21
N PRO A 144 8.45 -4.96 -7.41
CA PRO A 144 8.43 -5.31 -6.00
C PRO A 144 8.29 -6.82 -5.76
N THR A 145 7.73 -7.57 -6.71
CA THR A 145 7.58 -9.02 -6.65
C THR A 145 8.60 -9.71 -7.55
N ASP A 146 9.34 -10.69 -7.03
CA ASP A 146 10.21 -11.53 -7.85
C ASP A 146 9.41 -12.63 -8.58
N SER A 147 9.96 -13.17 -9.67
CA SER A 147 9.24 -14.13 -10.52
C SER A 147 8.89 -15.45 -9.80
N ALA A 148 9.68 -15.85 -8.80
CA ALA A 148 9.41 -17.08 -8.05
C ALA A 148 8.26 -16.87 -7.04
N ALA A 149 8.21 -15.69 -6.42
CA ALA A 149 7.13 -15.25 -5.56
C ALA A 149 5.82 -15.07 -6.34
N GLU A 150 5.88 -14.49 -7.54
CA GLU A 150 4.74 -14.37 -8.45
C GLU A 150 4.12 -15.74 -8.74
N GLU A 151 4.94 -16.76 -9.05
CA GLU A 151 4.45 -18.12 -9.32
C GLU A 151 3.71 -18.71 -8.10
N ILE A 152 4.22 -18.49 -6.88
CA ILE A 152 3.57 -18.92 -5.63
C ILE A 152 2.22 -18.22 -5.45
N LEU A 153 2.19 -16.90 -5.63
CA LEU A 153 1.01 -16.08 -5.41
C LEU A 153 -0.11 -16.38 -6.41
N LEU A 154 0.24 -16.55 -7.69
CA LEU A 154 -0.72 -16.93 -8.73
C LEU A 154 -1.30 -18.33 -8.46
N LYS A 155 -0.48 -19.30 -8.01
CA LYS A 155 -0.97 -20.63 -7.60
C LYS A 155 -1.92 -20.57 -6.40
N LYS A 156 -1.74 -19.60 -5.51
CA LYS A 156 -2.64 -19.32 -4.37
C LYS A 156 -3.93 -18.59 -4.79
N GLY A 157 -4.04 -18.16 -6.04
CA GLY A 157 -5.20 -17.41 -6.54
C GLY A 157 -5.15 -15.91 -6.21
N VAL A 158 -3.99 -15.39 -5.83
CA VAL A 158 -3.78 -13.95 -5.64
C VAL A 158 -3.66 -13.29 -7.01
N THR A 159 -4.37 -12.18 -7.24
CA THR A 159 -4.19 -11.35 -8.44
C THR A 159 -3.04 -10.37 -8.22
N ILE A 160 -2.22 -10.14 -9.25
CA ILE A 160 -1.13 -9.16 -9.27
C ILE A 160 -1.34 -8.21 -10.45
#